data_AF-A0A6H0WRL6-F1
#
_entry.id   AF-A0A6H0WRL6-F1
#
_cell.length_a   1.000
_cell.length_b   1.000
_cell.length_c   1.000
_cell.angle_alpha   90.00
_cell.angle_beta   90.00
_cell.angle_gamma   90.00
#
_symmetry.space_group_name_H-M   'P 1'
#
loop_
_entity.id
_entity.type
_entity.pdbx_description
1 polymer ?
#
loop_
_entity_poly.entity_id
_entity_poly.type
_entity_poly.pdbx_seq_one_letter_code
_entity_poly.pdbx_strand_id
1 'polypeptide(L)'
;MFARYFLTSQPNEILSTAKPADTGVDEPSGIIYTDNEMAVILLTVRAKMARRGVVAGENGFITVEDFTRPDKELITYEDGKT
;
A
#
# COMPACT_ATOMS: atom_id res chain seq x y z
N MET A 1 9.05 3.59 -4.55
CA MET A 1 7.73 3.65 -3.87
C MET A 1 6.99 2.37 -4.25
N PHE A 2 6.56 1.55 -3.27
CA PHE A 2 6.00 0.21 -3.54
C PHE A 2 4.84 0.23 -4.55
N ALA A 3 3.77 0.99 -4.24
CA ALA A 3 2.60 1.11 -5.11
C ALA A 3 2.93 1.53 -6.55
N ARG A 4 3.85 2.50 -6.73
CA ARG A 4 4.21 3.03 -8.05
C ARG A 4 4.79 1.99 -8.99
N TYR A 5 5.47 0.97 -8.47
CA TYR A 5 6.03 -0.10 -9.30
C TYR A 5 4.96 -0.99 -9.95
N PHE A 6 3.77 -1.04 -9.37
CA PHE A 6 2.69 -1.92 -9.81
C PHE A 6 1.57 -1.20 -10.57
N LEU A 7 1.60 0.14 -10.60
CA LEU A 7 0.66 0.93 -11.40
C LEU A 7 1.17 1.07 -12.84
N THR A 8 0.30 0.76 -13.80
CA THR A 8 0.56 0.82 -15.24
C THR A 8 0.86 2.25 -15.71
N SER A 9 0.17 3.25 -15.15
CA SER A 9 0.31 4.67 -15.51
C SER A 9 0.43 5.56 -14.29
N GLN A 10 0.78 6.83 -14.48
CA GLN A 10 0.78 7.79 -13.37
C GLN A 10 -0.67 8.09 -12.97
N PRO A 11 -1.03 7.97 -11.67
CA PRO A 11 -2.37 8.29 -11.23
C PRO A 11 -2.62 9.79 -11.32
N ASN A 12 -3.82 10.16 -11.78
CA ASN A 12 -4.23 11.55 -11.93
C ASN A 12 -5.07 12.06 -10.75
N GLU A 13 -5.76 11.16 -10.05
CA GLU A 13 -6.56 11.50 -8.88
C GLU A 13 -5.84 11.08 -7.60
N ILE A 14 -5.69 12.04 -6.70
CA ILE A 14 -5.01 11.86 -5.41
C ILE A 14 -5.93 12.39 -4.32
N LEU A 15 -6.39 11.49 -3.43
CA LEU A 15 -7.07 11.87 -2.19
C LEU A 15 -6.12 11.63 -1.04
N SER A 16 -5.85 12.67 -0.25
CA SER A 16 -4.96 12.60 0.91
C SER A 16 -5.66 13.15 2.14
N THR A 17 -5.54 12.43 3.25
CA THR A 17 -5.97 12.88 4.57
C THR A 17 -4.86 12.63 5.57
N ALA A 18 -4.62 13.59 6.44
CA ALA A 18 -3.61 13.50 7.47
C ALA A 18 -4.16 14.06 8.77
N LYS A 19 -3.81 13.42 9.89
CA LYS A 19 -4.02 13.99 11.22
C LYS A 19 -2.68 14.55 11.71
N PRO A 20 -2.58 15.86 11.98
CA PRO A 20 -1.36 16.44 12.52
C PRO A 20 -1.13 15.99 13.97
N ALA A 21 0.13 15.77 14.32
CA ALA A 21 0.62 15.58 15.67
C ALA A 21 0.72 16.91 16.41
N ASP A 22 0.85 16.84 17.75
CA ASP A 22 1.13 18.01 18.60
C ASP A 22 2.44 18.74 18.24
N THR A 23 3.37 18.03 17.58
CA THR A 23 4.65 18.56 17.08
C THR A 23 4.53 19.25 15.72
N GLY A 24 3.34 19.27 15.11
CA GLY A 24 3.07 19.90 13.80
C GLY A 24 3.42 19.07 12.57
N VAL A 25 3.92 17.84 12.74
CA VAL A 25 4.10 16.85 11.66
C VAL A 25 2.92 15.88 11.59
N ASP A 26 2.68 15.29 10.43
CA ASP A 26 1.64 14.27 10.25
C ASP A 26 1.88 13.02 11.11
N GLU A 27 0.82 12.43 11.64
CA GLU A 27 0.91 11.35 12.63
C GLU A 27 0.32 10.02 12.10
N PRO A 28 -0.97 9.96 11.71
CA PRO A 28 -1.42 9.06 10.66
C PRO A 28 -1.85 9.82 9.39
N SER A 29 -1.43 9.31 8.23
CA SER A 29 -1.82 9.81 6.91
C SER A 29 -2.29 8.68 6.01
N GLY A 30 -3.39 8.90 5.30
CA GLY A 30 -3.91 8.02 4.27
C GLY A 30 -3.87 8.71 2.91
N ILE A 31 -3.35 8.00 1.90
CA ILE A 31 -3.29 8.48 0.52
C ILE A 31 -3.97 7.43 -0.36
N ILE A 32 -4.87 7.87 -1.24
CA ILE A 32 -5.50 7.04 -2.26
C ILE A 32 -5.13 7.61 -3.61
N TYR A 33 -4.59 6.75 -4.47
CA TYR A 33 -4.43 6.99 -5.89
C TYR A 33 -5.51 6.23 -6.64
N THR A 34 -6.19 6.90 -7.58
CA THR A 34 -7.25 6.27 -8.37
C THR A 34 -7.21 6.75 -9.82
N ASP A 35 -7.48 5.80 -10.72
CA ASP A 35 -7.81 5.98 -12.14
C ASP A 35 -8.47 4.66 -12.60
N ASN A 36 -7.91 3.95 -13.59
CA ASN A 36 -8.30 2.57 -13.92
C ASN A 36 -7.78 1.53 -12.89
N GLU A 37 -6.71 1.87 -12.18
CA GLU A 37 -6.13 1.08 -11.09
C GLU A 37 -6.21 1.89 -9.79
N MET A 38 -6.10 1.21 -8.64
CA MET A 38 -6.16 1.85 -7.33
C MET A 38 -4.97 1.46 -6.47
N ALA A 39 -4.44 2.43 -5.72
CA ALA A 39 -3.51 2.17 -4.63
C ALA A 39 -3.94 2.93 -3.38
N VAL A 40 -3.93 2.22 -2.24
CA VAL A 40 -4.20 2.80 -0.93
C VAL A 40 -2.94 2.68 -0.08
N ILE A 41 -2.50 3.80 0.47
CA ILE A 41 -1.27 3.91 1.25
C ILE A 41 -1.63 4.46 2.62
N LEU A 42 -1.30 3.72 3.66
CA LEU A 42 -1.46 4.15 5.04
C LEU A 42 -0.08 4.32 5.67
N LEU A 43 0.16 5.50 6.24
CA LEU A 43 1.37 5.87 6.94
C LEU A 43 1.01 6.20 8.38
N THR A 44 1.78 5.68 9.32
CA THR A 44 1.62 6.01 10.74
C THR A 44 2.98 6.02 11.43
N VAL A 45 3.18 7.00 12.31
CA VAL A 45 4.41 7.15 13.09
C VAL A 45 4.34 6.38 14.41
N ARG A 46 3.15 6.32 15.03
CA ARG A 46 2.99 5.76 16.39
C ARG A 46 2.49 4.33 16.42
N ALA A 47 1.59 3.95 15.51
CA ALA A 47 1.03 2.61 15.52
C ALA A 47 2.02 1.63 14.87
N LYS A 48 2.24 0.47 15.51
CA LYS A 48 3.04 -0.60 14.94
C LYS A 48 2.23 -1.32 13.87
N MET A 49 2.25 -0.80 12.66
CA MET A 49 1.66 -1.46 11.50
C MET A 49 2.61 -2.49 10.90
N ALA A 50 2.04 -3.55 10.34
CA ALA A 50 2.80 -4.45 9.48
C ALA A 50 3.32 -3.66 8.29
N ARG A 51 4.63 -3.77 7.98
CA ARG A 51 5.24 -3.18 6.78
C ARG A 51 4.95 -4.07 5.59
N ARG A 52 3.67 -4.25 5.29
CA ARG A 52 3.15 -5.19 4.32
C ARG A 52 2.59 -4.45 3.10
N GLY A 53 2.95 -4.92 1.92
CA GLY A 53 2.34 -4.51 0.66
C GLY A 53 1.52 -5.67 0.10
N VAL A 54 0.35 -5.36 -0.47
CA VAL A 54 -0.47 -6.33 -1.20
C VAL A 54 -0.71 -5.80 -2.59
N VAL A 55 -0.49 -6.65 -3.60
CA VAL A 55 -0.78 -6.36 -5.00
C VAL A 55 -1.80 -7.38 -5.46
N ALA A 56 -2.98 -6.93 -5.85
CA ALA A 56 -4.09 -7.79 -6.23
C ALA A 56 -4.43 -7.59 -7.71
N GLY A 57 -4.83 -8.69 -8.37
CA GLY A 57 -5.33 -8.71 -9.74
C GLY A 57 -6.35 -9.83 -9.90
N GLU A 58 -6.77 -10.08 -11.14
CA GLU A 58 -7.86 -11.02 -11.44
C GLU A 58 -7.58 -12.45 -10.94
N ASN A 59 -6.33 -12.93 -11.10
CA ASN A 59 -5.98 -14.32 -10.80
C ASN A 59 -5.52 -14.55 -9.35
N GLY A 60 -5.60 -13.54 -8.48
CA GLY A 60 -5.13 -13.61 -7.10
C GLY A 60 -4.34 -12.38 -6.65
N PHE A 61 -3.51 -12.56 -5.62
CA PHE A 61 -2.72 -11.47 -5.04
C PHE A 61 -1.35 -11.94 -4.54
N ILE A 62 -0.43 -10.99 -4.43
CA ILE A 62 0.89 -11.17 -3.84
C ILE A 62 0.95 -10.36 -2.56
N THR A 63 1.30 -11.01 -1.45
CA THR A 63 1.62 -10.36 -0.18
C THR A 63 3.13 -10.30 -0.03
N VAL A 64 3.66 -9.08 0.13
CA VAL A 64 5.09 -8.84 0.36
C VAL A 64 5.27 -8.31 1.78
N GLU A 65 5.95 -9.09 2.61
CA GLU A 65 6.32 -8.68 3.96
C GLU A 65 7.57 -7.79 3.94
N ASP A 66 7.65 -6.88 4.91
CA ASP A 66 8.73 -5.91 5.06
C ASP A 66 9.18 -5.29 3.71
N PHE A 67 8.24 -4.84 2.88
CA PHE A 67 8.43 -4.46 1.45
C PHE A 67 9.54 -3.43 1.14
N THR A 68 10.12 -2.82 2.17
CA THR A 68 11.32 -1.96 2.05
C THR A 68 12.61 -2.76 1.87
N ARG A 69 12.66 -3.99 2.41
CA ARG A 69 13.73 -4.98 2.33
C ARG A 69 13.10 -6.38 2.45
N PRO A 70 12.34 -6.82 1.44
CA PRO A 70 11.57 -8.06 1.53
C PRO A 70 12.49 -9.26 1.63
N ASP A 71 12.12 -10.21 2.48
CA ASP A 71 12.75 -11.52 2.66
C ASP A 71 11.81 -12.68 2.29
N LYS A 72 10.50 -12.42 2.28
CA LYS A 72 9.45 -13.38 1.93
C LYS A 72 8.29 -12.72 1.20
N GLU A 73 7.79 -13.43 0.21
CA GLU A 73 6.56 -13.14 -0.52
C GLU A 73 5.65 -14.37 -0.51
N LEU A 74 4.34 -14.12 -0.49
CA LEU A 74 3.30 -15.14 -0.58
C LEU A 74 2.41 -14.80 -1.77
N ILE A 75 2.36 -15.70 -2.75
CA ILE A 75 1.37 -15.64 -3.82
C ILE A 75 0.12 -16.36 -3.31
N THR A 76 -1.06 -15.84 -3.60
CA THR A 76 -2.33 -16.50 -3.30
C THR A 76 -3.18 -16.44 -4.56
N TYR A 77 -3.50 -17.59 -5.12
CA TYR A 77 -4.32 -17.71 -6.31
C TYR A 77 -5.80 -17.51 -5.99
N GLU A 78 -6.61 -17.24 -7.00
CA GLU A 78 -8.07 -17.10 -6.88
C GLU A 78 -8.76 -18.33 -6.25
N ASP A 79 -8.18 -19.52 -6.40
CA ASP A 79 -8.67 -20.77 -5.81
C ASP A 79 -8.19 -21.00 -4.35
N GLY A 80 -7.47 -20.03 -3.78
CA GLY A 80 -6.96 -20.04 -2.41
C GLY A 80 -5.66 -20.82 -2.22
N LYS A 81 -5.04 -21.37 -3.27
CA LYS A 81 -3.70 -21.98 -3.18
C LYS A 81 -2.63 -20.93 -2.96
N THR A 82 -1.56 -21.31 -2.26
CA THR A 82 -0.43 -20.44 -1.92
C THR A 82 0.91 -21.10 -2.18
#